data_AF-A0A3C0YNE4-F1
#
_entry.id   AF-A0A3C0YNE4-F1
#
_cell.length_a   1.000
_cell.length_b   1.000
_cell.length_c   1.000
_cell.angle_alpha   90.00
_cell.angle_beta   90.00
_cell.angle_gamma   90.00
#
_symmetry.space_group_name_H-M   'P 1'
#
loop_
_entity.id
_entity.type
_entity.pdbx_description
1 polymer ?
#
loop_
_entity_poly.entity_id
_entity_poly.type
_entity_poly.pdbx_seq_one_letter_code
_entity_poly.pdbx_strand_id
1 'polypeptide(L)'
;VEFFISEGKVFVNEIAPRPHNSGHYTIDATVTNQFEQQVRVLAGLPLGSARLHSSAVMVNLLGDVWTNSKTKEPHWDKAFKEPGLKMHLYGKHEARPGRKMGHFTVLDEKLEIAFQKAMEVRKLFGIA
;
A
#
# COMPACT_ATOMS: atom_id res chain seq x y z
N VAL A 1 12.35 -6.79 -7.10
CA VAL A 1 13.10 -7.94 -6.57
C VAL A 1 12.86 -7.97 -5.09
N GLU A 2 12.55 -9.13 -4.55
CA GLU A 2 12.38 -9.34 -3.11
C GLU A 2 13.62 -10.03 -2.55
N PHE A 3 13.96 -9.68 -1.30
CA PHE A 3 15.17 -10.13 -0.65
C PHE A 3 14.87 -10.62 0.76
N PHE A 4 15.69 -11.54 1.25
CA PHE A 4 15.81 -11.84 2.67
C PHE A 4 17.09 -11.21 3.22
N ILE A 5 17.03 -10.77 4.48
CA ILE A 5 18.21 -10.32 5.24
C ILE A 5 18.43 -11.31 6.38
N SER A 6 19.61 -11.91 6.45
CA SER A 6 20.00 -12.82 7.53
C SER A 6 21.49 -12.69 7.82
N GLU A 7 21.86 -12.62 9.10
CA GLU A 7 23.27 -12.53 9.55
C GLU A 7 24.07 -11.41 8.86
N GLY A 8 23.43 -10.25 8.62
CA GLY A 8 24.05 -9.11 7.94
C GLY A 8 24.26 -9.31 6.42
N LYS A 9 23.74 -10.38 5.82
CA LYS A 9 23.79 -10.67 4.38
C LYS A 9 22.43 -10.47 3.72
N VAL A 10 22.46 -10.17 2.42
CA VAL A 10 21.28 -9.99 1.57
C VAL A 10 21.19 -11.15 0.57
N PHE A 11 20.03 -11.81 0.53
CA PHE A 11 19.76 -12.93 -0.37
C PHE A 11 18.62 -12.57 -1.30
N VAL A 12 18.79 -12.78 -2.61
CA VAL A 12 17.68 -12.65 -3.57
C VAL A 12 16.72 -13.81 -3.33
N ASN A 13 15.44 -13.51 -3.14
CA ASN A 13 14.38 -14.52 -3.08
C ASN A 13 13.74 -14.70 -4.47
N GLU A 14 13.10 -13.64 -4.98
CA GLU A 14 12.34 -13.70 -6.22
C GLU A 14 12.24 -12.35 -6.95
N ILE A 15 11.74 -12.39 -8.18
CA ILE A 15 11.51 -11.21 -9.02
C ILE A 15 10.11 -11.23 -9.63
N ALA A 16 9.45 -10.06 -9.61
CA ALA A 16 8.24 -9.80 -10.35
C ALA A 16 8.56 -8.93 -11.58
N PRO A 17 8.33 -9.42 -12.82
CA PRO A 17 8.60 -8.67 -14.05
C PRO A 17 7.45 -7.68 -14.38
N ARG A 18 6.99 -6.93 -13.38
CA ARG A 18 5.85 -6.01 -13.45
C ARG A 18 5.87 -5.04 -12.25
N PRO A 19 5.05 -3.98 -12.24
CA PRO A 19 4.70 -3.29 -11.02
C PRO A 19 4.29 -4.27 -9.92
N HIS A 20 4.70 -3.97 -8.69
CA HIS A 20 4.60 -4.87 -7.56
C HIS A 20 3.77 -4.27 -6.42
N ASN A 21 3.17 -5.14 -5.60
CA ASN A 21 2.31 -4.72 -4.49
C ASN A 21 3.10 -3.89 -3.47
N SER A 22 4.35 -4.26 -3.20
CA SER A 22 5.24 -3.51 -2.31
C SER A 22 5.59 -2.12 -2.85
N GLY A 23 5.29 -1.82 -4.11
CA GLY A 23 5.46 -0.50 -4.71
C GLY A 23 4.19 0.37 -4.74
N HIS A 24 3.04 -0.08 -4.22
CA HIS A 24 1.79 0.69 -4.34
C HIS A 24 1.85 2.03 -3.59
N TYR A 25 2.64 2.14 -2.51
CA TYR A 25 2.88 3.42 -1.81
C TYR A 25 3.39 4.53 -2.76
N THR A 26 4.05 4.16 -3.87
CA THR A 26 4.59 5.13 -4.83
C THR A 26 3.50 5.96 -5.49
N ILE A 27 2.26 5.47 -5.56
CA ILE A 27 1.11 6.22 -6.09
C ILE A 27 0.96 7.57 -5.37
N ASP A 28 1.12 7.55 -4.04
CA ASP A 28 0.82 8.69 -3.19
C ASP A 28 2.06 9.42 -2.66
N ALA A 29 3.24 8.79 -2.70
CA ALA A 29 4.42 9.25 -1.96
C ALA A 29 5.61 9.65 -2.84
N THR A 30 5.55 9.40 -4.15
CA THR A 30 6.68 9.66 -5.07
C THR A 30 6.29 10.58 -6.20
N VAL A 31 7.27 11.33 -6.72
CA VAL A 31 7.08 12.22 -7.88
C VAL A 31 6.60 11.44 -9.12
N THR A 32 7.10 10.22 -9.35
CA THR A 32 6.69 9.36 -10.44
C THR A 32 6.47 7.94 -9.91
N ASN A 33 5.22 7.50 -9.91
CA ASN A 33 4.84 6.19 -9.38
C ASN A 33 5.21 5.03 -10.33
N GLN A 34 5.23 3.81 -9.80
CA GLN A 34 5.63 2.62 -10.57
C GLN A 34 4.80 2.37 -11.83
N PHE A 35 3.53 2.82 -11.87
CA PHE A 35 2.67 2.66 -13.04
C PHE A 35 3.00 3.69 -14.12
N GLU A 36 3.25 4.94 -13.73
CA GLU A 36 3.74 5.96 -14.66
C GLU A 36 5.11 5.57 -15.22
N GLN A 37 6.02 5.03 -14.39
CA GLN A 37 7.29 4.49 -14.89
C GLN A 37 7.08 3.36 -15.90
N GLN A 38 6.14 2.46 -15.65
CA GLN A 38 5.80 1.40 -16.61
C GLN A 38 5.34 2.00 -17.95
N VAL A 39 4.45 2.99 -17.91
CA VAL A 39 3.98 3.68 -19.13
C VAL A 39 5.15 4.35 -19.87
N ARG A 40 6.01 5.09 -19.17
CA ARG A 40 7.16 5.77 -19.78
C ARG A 40 8.11 4.78 -20.46
N VAL A 41 8.42 3.66 -19.80
CA VAL A 41 9.26 2.61 -20.38
C VAL A 41 8.62 2.02 -21.64
N LEU A 42 7.33 1.65 -21.58
CA LEU A 42 6.64 1.05 -22.71
C LEU A 42 6.47 2.01 -23.90
N ALA A 43 6.38 3.31 -23.63
CA ALA A 43 6.24 4.35 -24.65
C ALA A 43 7.60 4.90 -25.17
N GLY A 44 8.74 4.42 -24.66
CA GLY A 44 10.05 4.95 -25.03
C GLY A 44 10.31 6.38 -24.54
N LEU A 45 9.62 6.83 -23.49
CA LEU A 45 9.76 8.15 -22.90
C LEU A 45 10.86 8.17 -21.82
N PRO A 46 11.45 9.35 -21.51
CA PRO A 46 12.38 9.50 -20.40
C PRO A 46 11.73 9.08 -19.06
N LEU A 47 12.51 8.36 -18.23
CA LEU A 47 12.07 7.97 -16.88
C LEU A 47 11.77 9.21 -16.03
N GLY A 48 10.76 9.09 -15.16
CA GLY A 48 10.44 10.12 -14.18
C GLY A 48 11.28 10.00 -12.91
N SER A 49 11.24 11.05 -12.08
CA SER A 49 11.97 11.07 -10.81
C SER A 49 11.32 10.12 -9.80
N ALA A 50 12.10 9.21 -9.23
CA ALA A 50 11.66 8.32 -8.16
C ALA A 50 11.73 8.98 -6.76
N ARG A 51 11.89 10.31 -6.68
CA ARG A 51 12.05 11.02 -5.40
C ARG A 51 10.79 10.84 -4.54
N LEU A 52 11.00 10.37 -3.31
CA LEU A 52 9.99 10.33 -2.27
C LEU A 52 9.78 11.75 -1.73
N HIS A 53 8.54 12.25 -1.73
CA HIS A 53 8.20 13.56 -1.16
C HIS A 53 7.58 13.47 0.24
N SER A 54 7.13 12.29 0.65
CA SER A 54 6.54 12.05 1.97
C SER A 54 6.89 10.67 2.49
N SER A 55 7.03 10.52 3.80
CA SER A 55 7.11 9.20 4.42
C SER A 55 5.77 8.48 4.21
N ALA A 56 5.81 7.17 3.97
CA ALA A 56 4.62 6.42 3.59
C ALA A 56 4.62 5.01 4.18
N VAL A 57 3.45 4.59 4.68
CA VAL A 57 3.20 3.21 5.09
C VAL A 57 1.97 2.70 4.36
N MET A 58 2.12 1.59 3.64
CA MET A 58 1.05 0.96 2.88
C MET A 58 0.58 -0.32 3.58
N VAL A 59 -0.73 -0.51 3.65
CA VAL A 59 -1.36 -1.68 4.24
C VAL A 59 -2.36 -2.27 3.25
N ASN A 60 -2.27 -3.59 3.01
CA ASN A 60 -3.23 -4.28 2.15
C ASN A 60 -4.58 -4.43 2.86
N LEU A 61 -5.66 -4.26 2.12
CA LEU A 61 -7.00 -4.62 2.56
C LEU A 61 -7.39 -5.94 1.88
N LEU A 62 -7.44 -7.01 2.67
CA LEU A 62 -7.94 -8.30 2.22
C LEU A 62 -9.45 -8.40 2.46
N GLY A 63 -10.14 -9.33 1.80
CA GLY A 63 -11.58 -9.54 1.99
C GLY A 63 -11.93 -9.97 3.42
N ASP A 64 -10.94 -10.46 4.17
CA ASP A 64 -11.00 -10.73 5.60
C ASP A 64 -11.48 -9.53 6.42
N VAL A 65 -11.20 -8.31 5.94
CA VAL A 65 -11.66 -7.05 6.57
C VAL A 65 -13.19 -6.94 6.55
N TRP A 66 -13.87 -7.53 5.57
CA TRP A 66 -15.35 -7.59 5.54
C TRP A 66 -15.88 -8.81 6.27
N THR A 67 -15.25 -9.98 6.11
CA THR A 67 -15.77 -11.22 6.71
C THR A 67 -15.59 -11.28 8.22
N ASN A 68 -14.55 -10.63 8.76
CA ASN A 68 -14.29 -10.56 10.20
C ASN A 68 -14.96 -9.35 10.87
N SER A 69 -15.55 -8.47 10.07
CA SER A 69 -16.23 -7.30 10.61
C SER A 69 -17.55 -7.71 11.26
N LYS A 70 -17.78 -7.22 12.49
CA LYS A 70 -19.07 -7.35 13.17
C LYS A 70 -20.18 -6.57 12.46
N THR A 71 -19.80 -5.59 11.65
CA THR A 71 -20.68 -4.81 10.77
C THR A 71 -20.51 -5.30 9.34
N LYS A 72 -21.56 -5.24 8.50
CA LYS A 72 -21.50 -5.67 7.09
C LYS A 72 -20.41 -4.94 6.28
N GLU A 73 -20.10 -3.70 6.67
CA GLU A 73 -19.05 -2.87 6.09
C GLU A 73 -17.97 -2.51 7.13
N PRO A 74 -16.71 -2.36 6.72
CA PRO A 74 -15.64 -1.83 7.55
C PRO A 74 -15.90 -0.40 8.04
N HIS A 75 -15.19 0.03 9.09
CA HIS A 75 -15.33 1.37 9.70
C HIS A 75 -14.73 2.50 8.84
N TRP A 76 -15.26 2.70 7.64
CA TRP A 76 -14.81 3.71 6.69
C TRP A 76 -14.86 5.12 7.28
N ASP A 77 -15.94 5.45 7.99
CA ASP A 77 -16.17 6.74 8.64
C ASP A 77 -15.06 7.13 9.63
N LYS A 78 -14.48 6.13 10.30
CA LYS A 78 -13.36 6.33 11.23
C LYS A 78 -12.04 6.42 10.49
N ALA A 79 -11.81 5.56 9.50
CA ALA A 79 -10.59 5.56 8.71
C ALA A 79 -10.40 6.89 7.97
N PHE A 80 -11.43 7.39 7.28
CA PHE A 80 -11.37 8.65 6.52
C PHE A 80 -11.18 9.91 7.37
N LYS A 81 -11.20 9.81 8.71
CA LYS A 81 -10.81 10.92 9.60
C LYS A 81 -9.30 11.09 9.73
N GLU A 82 -8.51 10.08 9.36
CA GLU A 82 -7.05 10.18 9.36
C GLU A 82 -6.58 11.08 8.20
N PRO A 83 -6.02 12.28 8.46
CA PRO A 83 -5.69 13.25 7.40
C PRO A 83 -4.67 12.73 6.37
N GLY A 84 -3.76 11.84 6.79
CA GLY A 84 -2.74 11.26 5.93
C GLY A 84 -3.23 10.09 5.06
N LEU A 85 -4.47 9.63 5.24
CA LEU A 85 -4.97 8.42 4.60
C LEU A 85 -5.26 8.62 3.11
N LYS A 86 -4.74 7.71 2.29
CA LYS A 86 -5.04 7.54 0.87
C LYS A 86 -5.60 6.15 0.65
N MET A 87 -6.91 6.09 0.37
CA MET A 87 -7.65 4.84 0.22
C MET A 87 -7.76 4.45 -1.25
N HIS A 88 -7.38 3.22 -1.58
CA HIS A 88 -7.43 2.67 -2.95
C HIS A 88 -8.20 1.34 -2.96
N LEU A 89 -9.50 1.41 -3.26
CA LEU A 89 -10.35 0.22 -3.43
C LEU A 89 -10.42 -0.19 -4.90
N TYR A 90 -10.31 -1.49 -5.18
CA TYR A 90 -10.21 -2.01 -6.55
C TYR A 90 -11.55 -2.24 -7.25
N GLY A 91 -12.67 -1.79 -6.66
CA GLY A 91 -14.01 -1.97 -7.24
C GLY A 91 -14.46 -3.43 -7.39
N LYS A 92 -13.84 -4.37 -6.65
CA LYS A 92 -14.21 -5.79 -6.72
C LYS A 92 -15.55 -6.02 -6.02
N HIS A 93 -16.49 -6.65 -6.71
CA HIS A 93 -17.87 -6.85 -6.24
C HIS A 93 -18.02 -7.70 -4.98
N GLU A 94 -17.06 -8.57 -4.67
CA GLU A 94 -17.22 -9.57 -3.60
C GLU A 94 -15.93 -9.70 -2.79
N ALA A 95 -16.05 -9.52 -1.47
CA ALA A 95 -14.98 -9.80 -0.52
C ALA A 95 -14.91 -11.30 -0.23
N ARG A 96 -13.72 -11.89 -0.38
CA ARG A 96 -13.43 -13.29 -0.04
C ARG A 96 -12.17 -13.37 0.83
N PRO A 97 -12.06 -14.34 1.75
CA PRO A 97 -10.85 -14.53 2.54
C PRO A 97 -9.59 -14.60 1.67
N GLY A 98 -8.54 -13.88 2.05
CA GLY A 98 -7.27 -13.76 1.32
C GLY A 98 -7.33 -12.92 0.04
N ARG A 99 -8.50 -12.51 -0.44
CA ARG A 99 -8.63 -11.73 -1.68
C ARG A 99 -8.23 -10.28 -1.43
N LYS A 100 -7.24 -9.76 -2.16
CA LYS A 100 -6.89 -8.32 -2.11
C LYS A 100 -8.05 -7.48 -2.64
N MET A 101 -8.70 -6.71 -1.78
CA MET A 101 -9.84 -5.83 -2.10
C MET A 101 -9.41 -4.38 -2.34
N GLY A 102 -8.27 -4.00 -1.75
CA GLY A 102 -7.69 -2.67 -1.91
C GLY A 102 -6.37 -2.58 -1.16
N HIS A 103 -5.91 -1.35 -0.99
CA HIS A 103 -4.90 -0.99 -0.03
C HIS A 103 -5.18 0.43 0.48
N PHE A 104 -4.55 0.80 1.57
CA PHE A 104 -4.42 2.20 1.93
C PHE A 104 -2.95 2.55 2.15
N THR A 105 -2.64 3.81 1.92
CA THR A 105 -1.35 4.43 2.25
C THR A 105 -1.61 5.52 3.28
N VAL A 106 -0.78 5.60 4.33
CA VAL A 106 -0.76 6.75 5.23
C VAL A 106 0.51 7.54 4.98
N LEU A 107 0.35 8.83 4.71
CA LEU A 107 1.43 9.78 4.50
C LEU A 107 1.65 10.63 5.75
N ASP A 108 2.92 10.93 6.03
CA ASP A 108 3.32 11.93 7.02
C ASP A 108 4.70 12.50 6.63
N GLU A 109 5.13 13.55 7.32
CA GLU A 109 6.51 14.04 7.22
C GLU A 109 7.47 13.05 7.86
N LYS A 110 7.08 12.44 8.99
CA LYS A 110 7.91 11.50 9.75
C LYS A 110 7.41 10.08 9.61
N LEU A 111 8.32 9.15 9.31
CA LEU A 111 7.99 7.73 9.10
C LEU A 111 7.35 7.10 10.33
N GLU A 112 7.84 7.44 11.52
CA GLU A 112 7.33 6.91 12.79
C GLU A 112 5.87 7.32 13.01
N ILE A 113 5.50 8.54 12.62
CA ILE A 113 4.13 9.05 12.72
C ILE A 113 3.23 8.38 11.67
N ALA A 114 3.69 8.29 10.42
CA ALA A 114 2.97 7.56 9.36
C ALA A 114 2.71 6.11 9.76
N PHE A 115 3.71 5.44 10.36
CA PHE A 115 3.58 4.08 10.86
C PHE A 115 2.56 3.96 11.98
N GLN A 116 2.65 4.82 13.01
CA GLN A 116 1.71 4.79 14.13
C GLN A 116 0.25 4.96 13.65
N LYS A 117 0.00 5.97 12.81
CA LYS A 117 -1.31 6.23 12.20
C LYS A 117 -1.79 5.07 11.33
N ALA A 118 -0.91 4.48 10.50
CA ALA A 118 -1.26 3.31 9.69
C ALA A 118 -1.65 2.12 10.57
N MET A 119 -0.97 1.90 11.70
CA MET A 119 -1.31 0.83 12.64
C MET A 119 -2.64 1.09 13.36
N GLU A 120 -2.97 2.34 13.66
CA GLU A 120 -4.28 2.71 14.21
C GLU A 120 -5.41 2.43 13.21
N VAL A 121 -5.25 2.82 11.95
CA VAL A 121 -6.22 2.50 10.89
C VAL A 121 -6.30 0.99 10.65
N ARG A 122 -5.17 0.28 10.67
CA ARG A 122 -5.10 -1.18 10.56
C ARG A 122 -5.89 -1.88 11.67
N LYS A 123 -5.81 -1.36 12.90
CA LYS A 123 -6.58 -1.84 14.06
C LYS A 123 -8.08 -1.55 13.90
N LEU A 124 -8.47 -0.40 13.35
CA LEU A 124 -9.88 -0.10 13.05
C LEU A 124 -10.51 -1.10 12.08
N PHE A 125 -9.70 -1.66 11.17
CA PHE A 125 -10.12 -2.70 10.23
C PHE A 125 -9.97 -4.14 10.76
N GLY A 126 -9.57 -4.32 12.03
CA GLY A 126 -9.43 -5.65 12.63
C GLY A 126 -8.34 -6.51 12.01
N ILE A 127 -7.34 -5.89 11.37
CA ILE A 127 -6.21 -6.60 10.76
C ILE A 127 -5.17 -6.85 11.86
N ALA A 128 -5.00 -8.12 12.25
CA ALA A 128 -4.05 -8.57 13.28
C ALA A 128 -2.60 -8.42 12.81
#